data_AF-A0A6N7YYH4-F1
#
_entry.id   AF-A0A6N7YYH4-F1
#
_cell.length_a   1.000
_cell.length_b   1.000
_cell.length_c   1.000
_cell.angle_alpha   90.00
_cell.angle_beta   90.00
_cell.angle_gamma   90.00
#
_symmetry.space_group_name_H-M   'P 1'
#
loop_
_entity.id
_entity.type
_entity.pdbx_description
1 polymer ?
#
loop_
_entity_poly.entity_id
_entity_poly.type
_entity_poly.pdbx_seq_one_letter_code
_entity_poly.pdbx_strand_id
1 'polypeptide(L)'
;MGCRFRTAPPIGELIEAAGGVVAPVKFGSTDIIAAYSRIRGQQRWFWANTQATDPARLRFSLAHELGHAVLHWERIADPVVVDAETEAHHFASAFLMPADEIKRQLNRVTPNLANLTRVATQWQVSVQALVMRAKQVGSLSAAEHAGVWRMLNARGLAKAALVDVHPEPPGVLASLLALHREEHGHDDAAIAEMTGLPLARLQDLMPSLFPIRQTRRLRAV
;
A
#
# COMPACT_ATOMS: atom_id res chain seq x y z
N MET A 1 -2.83 25.65 -11.97
CA MET A 1 -1.52 25.04 -11.69
C MET A 1 -1.73 23.57 -11.40
N GLY A 2 -1.44 22.67 -12.33
CA GLY A 2 -1.57 21.22 -12.10
C GLY A 2 -0.31 20.68 -11.46
N CYS A 3 -0.43 19.97 -10.33
CA CYS A 3 0.68 19.24 -9.73
C CYS A 3 1.21 18.23 -10.75
N ARG A 4 2.46 18.38 -11.19
CA ARG A 4 3.12 17.45 -12.13
C ARG A 4 3.95 16.46 -11.33
N PHE A 5 3.33 15.36 -10.93
CA PHE A 5 4.07 14.24 -10.36
C PHE A 5 4.94 13.61 -11.45
N ARG A 6 6.26 13.61 -11.25
CA ARG A 6 7.22 12.98 -12.18
C ARG A 6 7.39 11.48 -11.92
N THR A 7 6.99 11.01 -10.76
CA THR A 7 7.04 9.61 -10.29
C THR A 7 5.83 9.34 -9.41
N ALA A 8 5.62 8.07 -9.03
CA ALA A 8 4.61 7.71 -8.04
C ALA A 8 4.75 8.57 -6.76
N PRO A 9 3.66 9.11 -6.21
CA PRO A 9 3.72 9.79 -4.93
C PRO A 9 3.91 8.79 -3.78
N PRO A 10 4.52 9.19 -2.65
CA PRO A 10 4.70 8.31 -1.51
C PRO A 10 3.37 8.09 -0.79
N ILE A 11 2.77 6.91 -0.97
CA ILE A 11 1.39 6.63 -0.51
C ILE A 11 1.30 6.65 1.01
N GLY A 12 2.29 6.08 1.71
CA GLY A 12 2.33 6.07 3.17
C GLY A 12 2.39 7.48 3.76
N GLU A 13 3.35 8.28 3.29
CA GLU A 13 3.52 9.67 3.73
C GLU A 13 2.31 10.53 3.41
N LEU A 14 1.68 10.35 2.23
CA LEU A 14 0.48 11.11 1.88
C LEU A 14 -0.72 10.76 2.77
N ILE A 15 -0.90 9.48 3.09
CA ILE A 15 -1.93 9.04 4.05
C ILE A 15 -1.68 9.69 5.41
N GLU A 16 -0.43 9.64 5.88
CA GLU A 16 -0.04 10.21 7.18
C GLU A 16 -0.19 11.73 7.23
N ALA A 17 0.21 12.44 6.16
CA ALA A 17 0.04 13.88 6.02
C ALA A 17 -1.44 14.30 5.97
N ALA A 18 -2.33 13.42 5.52
CA ALA A 18 -3.78 13.62 5.52
C ALA A 18 -4.46 13.24 6.87
N GLY A 19 -3.66 12.94 7.91
CA GLY A 19 -4.14 12.60 9.25
C GLY A 19 -4.50 11.13 9.45
N GLY A 20 -4.18 10.26 8.48
CA GLY A 20 -4.24 8.81 8.68
C GLY A 20 -3.04 8.31 9.48
N VAL A 21 -3.15 7.12 10.07
CA VAL A 21 -2.01 6.38 10.63
C VAL A 21 -1.84 5.10 9.84
N VAL A 22 -0.65 4.90 9.26
CA VAL A 22 -0.31 3.65 8.60
C VAL A 22 0.43 2.76 9.60
N ALA A 23 -0.11 1.58 9.88
CA ALA A 23 0.41 0.66 10.88
C ALA A 23 0.85 -0.65 10.22
N PRO A 24 2.14 -1.05 10.35
CA PRO A 24 2.60 -2.34 9.86
C PRO A 24 2.05 -3.44 10.76
N VAL A 25 1.29 -4.39 10.21
CA VAL A 25 0.66 -5.48 10.94
C VAL A 25 0.94 -6.83 10.27
N LYS A 26 1.10 -7.88 11.06
CA LYS A 26 1.12 -9.27 10.63
C LYS A 26 -0.30 -9.83 10.76
N PHE A 27 -0.98 -10.03 9.62
CA PHE A 27 -2.37 -10.48 9.60
C PHE A 27 -2.55 -12.00 9.82
N GLY A 28 -1.48 -12.79 9.71
CA GLY A 28 -1.53 -14.25 9.78
C GLY A 28 -1.95 -14.91 8.45
N SER A 29 -2.36 -14.12 7.45
CA SER A 29 -2.61 -14.55 6.07
C SER A 29 -2.01 -13.53 5.09
N THR A 30 -1.72 -13.97 3.86
CA THR A 30 -1.32 -13.12 2.74
C THR A 30 -2.50 -12.66 1.87
N ASP A 31 -3.72 -13.11 2.16
CA ASP A 31 -4.92 -12.76 1.38
C ASP A 31 -5.37 -11.32 1.63
N ILE A 32 -5.11 -10.80 2.82
CA ILE A 32 -5.36 -9.40 3.19
C ILE A 32 -4.05 -8.65 3.00
N ILE A 33 -3.98 -7.73 2.05
CA ILE A 33 -2.76 -6.96 1.76
C ILE A 33 -2.75 -5.64 2.55
N ALA A 34 -3.88 -4.94 2.56
CA ALA A 34 -4.11 -3.78 3.38
C ALA A 34 -5.55 -3.78 3.89
N ALA A 35 -5.83 -2.96 4.91
CA ALA A 35 -7.19 -2.72 5.37
C ALA A 35 -7.32 -1.30 5.92
N TYR A 36 -8.50 -0.70 5.77
CA TYR A 36 -8.87 0.56 6.39
C TYR A 36 -9.85 0.36 7.54
N SER A 37 -9.65 1.09 8.64
CA SER A 37 -10.65 1.16 9.71
C SER A 37 -10.69 2.54 10.37
N ARG A 38 -11.84 2.84 11.00
CA ARG A 38 -12.04 4.03 11.82
C ARG A 38 -12.26 3.62 13.27
N ILE A 39 -11.38 4.05 14.17
CA ILE A 39 -11.44 3.67 15.58
C ILE A 39 -11.73 4.92 16.43
N ARG A 40 -12.65 4.79 17.40
CA ARG A 40 -12.97 5.76 18.47
C ARG A 40 -12.81 7.25 18.09
N GLY A 41 -13.78 7.81 17.35
CA GLY A 41 -13.88 9.27 17.23
C GLY A 41 -13.11 9.91 16.07
N GLN A 42 -13.02 9.21 14.93
CA GLN A 42 -12.54 9.67 13.61
C GLN A 42 -11.10 9.33 13.22
N GLN A 43 -10.28 8.77 14.11
CA GLN A 43 -8.92 8.38 13.70
C GLN A 43 -8.99 7.31 12.59
N ARG A 44 -8.30 7.60 11.49
CA ARG A 44 -8.23 6.75 10.29
C ARG A 44 -6.99 5.87 10.37
N TRP A 45 -7.19 4.57 10.39
CA TRP A 45 -6.13 3.57 10.47
C TRP A 45 -6.03 2.82 9.15
N PHE A 46 -4.82 2.69 8.67
CA PHE A 46 -4.45 1.93 7.48
C PHE A 46 -3.50 0.83 7.90
N TRP A 47 -3.93 -0.40 7.80
CA TRP A 47 -3.18 -1.56 8.26
C TRP A 47 -2.44 -2.14 7.07
N ALA A 48 -1.11 -2.05 7.07
CA ALA A 48 -0.26 -2.57 6.00
C ALA A 48 0.24 -3.98 6.37
N ASN A 49 -0.10 -5.00 5.58
CA ASN A 49 0.33 -6.36 5.88
C ASN A 49 1.83 -6.55 5.63
N THR A 50 2.58 -6.79 6.71
CA THR A 50 4.03 -7.08 6.65
C THR A 50 4.36 -8.42 6.00
N GLN A 51 3.37 -9.30 5.83
CA GLN A 51 3.52 -10.58 5.13
C GLN A 51 3.23 -10.46 3.63
N ALA A 52 2.81 -9.29 3.13
CA ALA A 52 2.64 -9.06 1.70
C ALA A 52 4.01 -9.13 1.01
N THR A 53 4.14 -10.03 0.03
CA THR A 53 5.41 -10.31 -0.66
C THR A 53 5.68 -9.41 -1.86
N ASP A 54 4.66 -8.66 -2.32
CA ASP A 54 4.74 -7.77 -3.47
C ASP A 54 4.48 -6.33 -3.00
N PRO A 55 5.54 -5.49 -2.89
CA PRO A 55 5.39 -4.12 -2.43
C PRO A 55 4.53 -3.27 -3.38
N ALA A 56 4.51 -3.56 -4.68
CA ALA A 56 3.66 -2.84 -5.63
C ALA A 56 2.17 -3.10 -5.34
N ARG A 57 1.82 -4.35 -4.97
CA ARG A 57 0.47 -4.69 -4.52
C ARG A 57 0.14 -4.03 -3.20
N LEU A 58 1.08 -3.97 -2.25
CA LEU A 58 0.87 -3.29 -0.97
C LEU A 58 0.54 -1.81 -1.18
N ARG A 59 1.31 -1.12 -2.03
CA ARG A 59 1.04 0.29 -2.39
C ARG A 59 -0.32 0.47 -3.03
N PHE A 60 -0.65 -0.35 -4.02
CA PHE A 60 -1.94 -0.27 -4.70
C PHE A 60 -3.09 -0.52 -3.72
N SER A 61 -2.93 -1.49 -2.82
CA SER A 61 -3.93 -1.80 -1.79
C SER A 61 -4.09 -0.64 -0.81
N LEU A 62 -3.01 -0.01 -0.35
CA LEU A 62 -3.10 1.20 0.48
C LEU A 62 -3.80 2.37 -0.25
N ALA A 63 -3.55 2.54 -1.55
CA ALA A 63 -4.26 3.54 -2.35
C ALA A 63 -5.74 3.18 -2.55
N HIS A 64 -6.09 1.89 -2.58
CA HIS A 64 -7.46 1.41 -2.63
C HIS A 64 -8.19 1.67 -1.31
N GLU A 65 -7.56 1.35 -0.18
CA GLU A 65 -8.04 1.71 1.16
C GLU A 65 -8.20 3.23 1.32
N LEU A 66 -7.31 4.03 0.73
CA LEU A 66 -7.47 5.49 0.70
C LEU A 66 -8.69 5.91 -0.12
N GLY A 67 -8.96 5.22 -1.23
CA GLY A 67 -10.19 5.38 -2.00
C GLY A 67 -11.43 5.15 -1.15
N HIS A 68 -11.47 4.08 -0.36
CA HIS A 68 -12.53 3.83 0.62
C HIS A 68 -12.66 4.96 1.64
N ALA A 69 -11.54 5.42 2.20
CA ALA A 69 -11.51 6.49 3.18
C ALA A 69 -11.99 7.85 2.63
N VAL A 70 -11.79 8.12 1.34
CA VAL A 70 -12.16 9.38 0.68
C VAL A 70 -13.58 9.34 0.13
N LEU A 71 -13.94 8.29 -0.61
CA LEU A 71 -15.20 8.21 -1.36
C LEU A 71 -16.35 7.65 -0.52
N HIS A 72 -16.06 6.80 0.47
CA HIS A 72 -17.06 5.97 1.14
C HIS A 72 -17.12 6.19 2.65
N TRP A 73 -16.59 7.31 3.14
CA TRP A 73 -16.36 7.59 4.57
C TRP A 73 -17.62 7.54 5.47
N GLU A 74 -18.82 7.77 4.91
CA GLU A 74 -20.12 7.68 5.59
C GLU A 74 -20.91 6.40 5.26
N ARG A 75 -20.51 5.64 4.23
CA ARG A 75 -21.35 4.61 3.60
C ARG A 75 -20.82 3.17 3.77
N ILE A 76 -19.84 2.96 4.63
CA ILE A 76 -19.17 1.65 4.86
C ILE A 76 -20.16 0.52 5.21
N ALA A 77 -21.38 0.84 5.70
CA ALA A 77 -22.40 -0.13 6.10
C ALA A 77 -23.66 -0.17 5.21
N ASP A 78 -23.67 0.51 4.05
CA ASP A 78 -24.85 0.54 3.16
C ASP A 78 -24.74 -0.58 2.10
N PRO A 79 -25.58 -1.65 2.17
CA PRO A 79 -25.49 -2.81 1.28
C PRO A 79 -25.87 -2.51 -0.20
N VAL A 80 -26.29 -1.28 -0.51
CA VAL A 80 -26.67 -0.84 -1.87
C VAL A 80 -25.45 -0.50 -2.75
N VAL A 81 -24.24 -0.40 -2.19
CA VAL A 81 -23.07 0.11 -2.93
C VAL A 81 -22.27 -1.03 -3.59
N VAL A 82 -22.85 -1.68 -4.60
CA VAL A 82 -22.16 -2.65 -5.47
C VAL A 82 -20.92 -2.03 -6.16
N ASP A 83 -20.86 -0.70 -6.25
CA ASP A 83 -19.78 0.03 -6.92
C ASP A 83 -18.60 0.42 -6.01
N ALA A 84 -18.68 0.31 -4.68
CA ALA A 84 -17.65 0.88 -3.78
C ALA A 84 -16.25 0.29 -4.02
N GLU A 85 -16.16 -1.03 -4.15
CA GLU A 85 -14.90 -1.72 -4.44
C GLU A 85 -14.33 -1.30 -5.81
N THR A 86 -15.21 -1.12 -6.80
CA THR A 86 -14.82 -0.73 -8.15
C THR A 86 -14.41 0.75 -8.19
N GLU A 87 -15.14 1.63 -7.52
CA GLU A 87 -14.81 3.04 -7.31
C GLU A 87 -13.46 3.20 -6.59
N ALA A 88 -13.24 2.49 -5.48
CA ALA A 88 -11.98 2.50 -4.74
C ALA A 88 -10.81 1.97 -5.58
N HIS A 89 -11.03 0.92 -6.38
CA HIS A 89 -10.03 0.41 -7.32
C HIS A 89 -9.71 1.41 -8.44
N HIS A 90 -10.72 2.07 -9.00
CA HIS A 90 -10.55 3.13 -10.00
C HIS A 90 -9.85 4.36 -9.41
N PHE A 91 -10.17 4.72 -8.17
CA PHE A 91 -9.48 5.76 -7.41
C PHE A 91 -8.00 5.43 -7.27
N ALA A 92 -7.65 4.24 -6.76
CA ALA A 92 -6.26 3.83 -6.58
C ALA A 92 -5.47 3.89 -7.90
N SER A 93 -6.07 3.35 -8.97
CA SER A 93 -5.50 3.37 -10.32
C SER A 93 -5.27 4.80 -10.82
N ALA A 94 -6.23 5.70 -10.63
CA ALA A 94 -6.13 7.09 -11.08
C ALA A 94 -5.18 7.95 -10.23
N PHE A 95 -5.17 7.70 -8.92
CA PHE A 95 -4.34 8.39 -7.94
C PHE A 95 -2.86 8.06 -8.14
N LEU A 96 -2.53 6.78 -8.28
CA LEU A 96 -1.16 6.33 -8.50
C LEU A 96 -0.67 6.60 -9.93
N MET A 97 -1.56 6.60 -10.92
CA MET A 97 -1.19 6.74 -12.34
C MET A 97 -2.08 7.80 -13.05
N PRO A 98 -1.70 9.09 -12.98
CA PRO A 98 -2.43 10.18 -13.61
C PRO A 98 -2.61 9.97 -15.13
N ALA A 99 -3.84 10.14 -15.63
CA ALA A 99 -4.19 9.79 -17.01
C ALA A 99 -3.32 10.50 -18.05
N ASP A 100 -3.07 11.78 -17.86
CA ASP A 100 -2.30 12.59 -18.81
C ASP A 100 -0.83 12.16 -18.88
N GLU A 101 -0.26 11.70 -17.76
CA GLU A 101 1.12 11.19 -17.74
C GLU A 101 1.21 9.83 -18.43
N ILE A 102 0.30 8.91 -18.13
CA ILE A 102 0.26 7.59 -18.79
C ILE A 102 0.06 7.74 -20.30
N LYS A 103 -0.87 8.61 -20.73
CA LYS A 103 -1.06 8.94 -22.15
C LYS A 103 0.20 9.48 -22.80
N ARG A 104 0.89 10.42 -22.15
CA ARG A 104 2.15 10.96 -22.68
C ARG A 104 3.23 9.90 -22.85
N GLN A 105 3.33 8.96 -21.91
CA GLN A 105 4.39 7.95 -21.90
C GLN A 105 4.12 6.78 -22.85
N LEU A 106 2.85 6.44 -23.10
CA LEU A 106 2.47 5.24 -23.86
C LEU A 106 1.93 5.53 -25.27
N ASN A 107 1.25 6.66 -25.52
CA ASN A 107 0.61 6.89 -26.83
C ASN A 107 1.59 7.04 -28.01
N ARG A 108 2.88 7.28 -27.74
CA ARG A 108 3.92 7.47 -28.76
C ARG A 108 4.84 6.26 -28.90
N VAL A 109 4.51 5.14 -28.25
CA VAL A 109 5.42 4.01 -28.11
C VAL A 109 4.63 2.71 -28.27
N THR A 110 5.11 1.81 -29.15
CA THR A 110 4.53 0.48 -29.26
C THR A 110 4.67 -0.28 -27.93
N PRO A 111 3.58 -0.84 -27.38
CA PRO A 111 3.62 -1.56 -26.11
C PRO A 111 4.50 -2.80 -26.22
N ASN A 112 5.59 -2.83 -25.46
CA ASN A 112 6.43 -4.01 -25.28
C ASN A 112 6.79 -4.15 -23.80
N LEU A 113 7.24 -5.33 -23.41
CA LEU A 113 7.52 -5.63 -22.00
C LEU A 113 8.52 -4.64 -21.38
N ALA A 114 9.61 -4.29 -22.08
CA ALA A 114 10.62 -3.39 -21.55
C ALA A 114 10.06 -1.99 -21.25
N ASN A 115 9.28 -1.43 -22.18
CA ASN A 115 8.65 -0.13 -22.00
C ASN A 115 7.57 -0.15 -20.91
N LEU A 116 6.75 -1.20 -20.86
CA LEU A 116 5.73 -1.37 -19.83
C LEU A 116 6.37 -1.50 -18.44
N THR A 117 7.41 -2.33 -18.30
CA THR A 117 8.14 -2.47 -17.04
C THR A 117 8.77 -1.13 -16.63
N ARG A 118 9.44 -0.41 -17.55
CA ARG A 118 10.04 0.90 -17.25
C ARG A 118 9.00 1.90 -16.72
N VAL A 119 7.84 1.99 -17.36
CA VAL A 119 6.77 2.90 -16.92
C VAL A 119 6.18 2.43 -15.59
N ALA A 120 5.96 1.12 -15.42
CA ALA A 120 5.43 0.56 -14.18
C ALA A 120 6.40 0.79 -13.00
N THR A 121 7.71 0.71 -13.23
CA THR A 121 8.74 1.08 -12.25
C THR A 121 8.70 2.55 -11.88
N GLN A 122 8.56 3.45 -12.84
CA GLN A 122 8.44 4.89 -12.57
C GLN A 122 7.22 5.23 -11.69
N TRP A 123 6.11 4.51 -11.89
CA TRP A 123 4.89 4.65 -11.11
C TRP A 123 4.79 3.68 -9.92
N GLN A 124 5.83 2.88 -9.67
CA GLN A 124 5.93 1.92 -8.58
C GLN A 124 4.67 1.03 -8.42
N VAL A 125 4.16 0.57 -9.56
CA VAL A 125 3.00 -0.33 -9.65
C VAL A 125 3.37 -1.60 -10.39
N SER A 126 2.53 -2.63 -10.32
CA SER A 126 2.70 -3.81 -11.15
C SER A 126 2.47 -3.49 -12.63
N VAL A 127 3.11 -4.26 -13.52
CA VAL A 127 2.88 -4.14 -14.98
C VAL A 127 1.40 -4.36 -15.31
N GLN A 128 0.73 -5.24 -14.58
CA GLN A 128 -0.69 -5.54 -14.72
C GLN A 128 -1.55 -4.32 -14.40
N ALA A 129 -1.28 -3.64 -13.28
CA ALA A 129 -2.00 -2.41 -12.91
C ALA A 129 -1.80 -1.31 -13.97
N LEU A 130 -0.56 -1.14 -14.46
CA LEU A 130 -0.28 -0.21 -15.55
C LEU A 130 -1.07 -0.54 -16.83
N VAL A 131 -1.08 -1.81 -17.24
CA VAL A 131 -1.78 -2.26 -18.46
C VAL A 131 -3.29 -2.03 -18.35
N MET A 132 -3.88 -2.29 -17.18
CA MET A 132 -5.28 -2.00 -16.90
C MET A 132 -5.55 -0.50 -16.99
N ARG A 133 -4.72 0.33 -16.35
CA ARG A 133 -4.83 1.79 -16.41
C ARG A 133 -4.68 2.32 -17.84
N ALA A 134 -3.71 1.81 -18.59
CA ALA A 134 -3.46 2.22 -19.97
C ALA A 134 -4.66 1.91 -20.87
N LYS A 135 -5.34 0.78 -20.67
CA LYS A 135 -6.61 0.49 -21.33
C LYS A 135 -7.71 1.47 -20.90
N GLN A 136 -7.87 1.72 -19.59
CA GLN A 136 -8.90 2.62 -19.05
C GLN A 136 -8.78 4.05 -19.62
N VAL A 137 -7.56 4.54 -19.84
CA VAL A 137 -7.33 5.90 -20.37
C VAL A 137 -7.22 5.95 -21.90
N GLY A 138 -7.38 4.83 -22.59
CA GLY A 138 -7.33 4.75 -24.05
C GLY A 138 -5.92 4.80 -24.65
N SER A 139 -4.88 4.56 -23.84
CA SER A 139 -3.49 4.41 -24.32
C SER A 139 -3.21 3.03 -24.91
N LEU A 140 -4.01 2.02 -24.53
CA LEU A 140 -4.03 0.72 -25.18
C LEU A 140 -5.43 0.46 -25.72
N SER A 141 -5.51 0.09 -26.99
CA SER A 141 -6.72 -0.52 -27.54
C SER A 141 -7.02 -1.86 -26.89
N ALA A 142 -8.25 -2.35 -27.06
CA ALA A 142 -8.63 -3.68 -26.57
C ALA A 142 -7.75 -4.80 -27.14
N ALA A 143 -7.35 -4.67 -28.42
CA ALA A 143 -6.49 -5.63 -29.10
C ALA A 143 -5.06 -5.62 -28.53
N GLU A 144 -4.47 -4.44 -28.31
CA GLU A 144 -3.15 -4.31 -27.70
C GLU A 144 -3.13 -4.83 -26.27
N HIS A 145 -4.13 -4.47 -25.46
CA HIS A 145 -4.29 -5.01 -24.11
C HIS A 145 -4.33 -6.54 -24.11
N ALA A 146 -5.14 -7.16 -24.98
CA ALA A 146 -5.20 -8.61 -25.10
C ALA A 146 -3.86 -9.22 -25.58
N GLY A 147 -3.14 -8.52 -26.47
CA GLY A 147 -1.80 -8.90 -26.92
C GLY A 147 -0.77 -8.92 -25.79
N VAL A 148 -0.77 -7.89 -24.94
CA VAL A 148 0.12 -7.81 -23.77
C VAL A 148 -0.17 -8.96 -22.80
N TRP A 149 -1.43 -9.25 -22.51
CA TRP A 149 -1.78 -10.38 -21.64
C TRP A 149 -1.36 -11.74 -22.21
N ARG A 150 -1.53 -11.97 -23.52
CA ARG A 150 -1.02 -13.18 -24.17
C ARG A 150 0.50 -13.29 -24.02
N MET A 151 1.22 -12.19 -24.25
CA MET A 151 2.67 -12.13 -24.08
C MET A 151 3.10 -12.45 -22.63
N LEU A 152 2.45 -11.84 -21.62
CA LEU A 152 2.78 -12.07 -20.21
C LEU A 152 2.55 -13.53 -19.81
N ASN A 153 1.42 -14.13 -20.23
CA ASN A 153 1.12 -15.53 -19.94
C ASN A 153 2.08 -16.50 -20.63
N ALA A 154 2.36 -16.28 -21.93
CA ALA A 154 3.27 -17.14 -22.70
C ALA A 154 4.70 -17.17 -22.11
N ARG A 155 5.10 -16.10 -21.40
CA ARG A 155 6.41 -16.00 -20.74
C ARG A 155 6.38 -16.36 -19.25
N GLY A 156 5.22 -16.76 -18.70
CA GLY A 156 5.08 -17.05 -17.26
C GLY A 156 5.20 -15.81 -16.35
N LEU A 157 5.05 -14.60 -16.90
CA LEU A 157 5.27 -13.34 -16.19
C LEU A 157 3.99 -12.72 -15.61
N ALA A 158 2.83 -13.35 -15.83
CA ALA A 158 1.54 -12.81 -15.40
C ALA A 158 1.41 -12.62 -13.86
N LYS A 159 2.26 -13.28 -13.06
CA LYS A 159 2.33 -13.10 -11.60
C LYS A 159 3.73 -12.70 -11.11
N ALA A 160 4.66 -12.41 -12.02
CA ALA A 160 6.03 -12.08 -11.66
C ALA A 160 6.10 -10.64 -11.11
N ALA A 161 6.86 -10.45 -10.03
CA ALA A 161 7.27 -9.14 -9.56
C ALA A 161 8.36 -8.59 -10.50
N LEU A 162 7.93 -7.84 -11.52
CA LEU A 162 8.81 -7.27 -12.55
C LEU A 162 9.33 -5.88 -12.22
N VAL A 163 8.85 -5.30 -11.13
CA VAL A 163 9.08 -3.91 -10.76
C VAL A 163 9.69 -3.87 -9.37
N ASP A 164 10.84 -3.22 -9.27
CA ASP A 164 11.39 -2.84 -7.98
C ASP A 164 10.67 -1.59 -7.47
N VAL A 165 10.21 -1.67 -6.22
CA VAL A 165 9.41 -0.64 -5.58
C VAL A 165 10.19 -0.15 -4.37
N HIS A 166 10.37 1.16 -4.27
CA HIS A 166 11.08 1.72 -3.14
C HIS A 166 10.21 1.57 -1.88
N PRO A 167 10.79 1.05 -0.78
CA PRO A 167 10.08 0.98 0.49
C PRO A 167 9.63 2.37 0.96
N GLU A 168 8.40 2.45 1.44
CA GLU A 168 7.83 3.64 2.09
C GLU A 168 7.37 3.25 3.49
N PRO A 169 8.32 3.10 4.44
CA PRO A 169 7.95 2.70 5.79
C PRO A 169 7.10 3.80 6.44
N PRO A 170 6.01 3.43 7.14
CA PRO A 170 5.19 4.40 7.86
C PRO A 170 5.99 5.03 9.00
N GLY A 171 5.80 6.34 9.21
CA GLY A 171 6.58 7.12 10.17
C GLY A 171 5.82 7.39 11.46
N VAL A 172 4.53 7.76 11.37
CA VAL A 172 3.80 8.36 12.50
C VAL A 172 3.73 7.42 13.70
N LEU A 173 3.34 6.16 13.51
CA LEU A 173 3.24 5.22 14.63
C LEU A 173 4.60 4.92 15.26
N ALA A 174 5.66 4.79 14.44
CA ALA A 174 7.00 4.56 14.93
C ALA A 174 7.51 5.76 15.74
N SER A 175 7.27 6.99 15.27
CA SER A 175 7.61 8.23 15.98
C SER A 175 6.85 8.38 17.29
N LEU A 176 5.55 8.03 17.33
CA LEU A 176 4.76 8.05 18.56
C LEU A 176 5.30 7.04 19.60
N LEU A 177 5.69 5.84 19.16
CA LEU A 177 6.30 4.86 20.05
C LEU A 177 7.68 5.31 20.54
N ALA A 178 8.50 5.91 19.66
CA ALA A 178 9.79 6.48 20.04
C ALA A 178 9.63 7.57 21.09
N LEU A 179 8.69 8.50 20.91
CA LEU A 179 8.35 9.56 21.87
C LEU A 179 8.04 8.98 23.26
N HIS A 180 7.17 7.96 23.33
CA HIS A 180 6.84 7.32 24.61
C HIS A 180 8.02 6.62 25.27
N ARG A 181 8.91 6.01 24.48
CA ARG A 181 10.10 5.30 25.00
C ARG A 181 11.18 6.27 25.47
N GLU A 182 11.44 7.31 24.69
CA GLU A 182 12.59 8.19 24.85
C GLU A 182 12.30 9.37 25.77
N GLU A 183 11.12 10.01 25.62
CA GLU A 183 10.76 11.20 26.40
C GLU A 183 9.95 10.87 27.65
N HIS A 184 9.11 9.83 27.60
CA HIS A 184 8.28 9.42 28.74
C HIS A 184 8.81 8.20 29.50
N GLY A 185 9.90 7.57 29.02
CA GLY A 185 10.53 6.43 29.68
C GLY A 185 9.67 5.17 29.75
N HIS A 186 8.63 5.07 28.91
CA HIS A 186 7.77 3.89 28.88
C HIS A 186 8.49 2.72 28.20
N ASP A 187 8.52 1.58 28.87
CA ASP A 187 8.91 0.33 28.22
C ASP A 187 7.74 -0.28 27.43
N ASP A 188 8.00 -1.37 26.71
CA ASP A 188 6.98 -2.03 25.90
C ASP A 188 5.83 -2.60 26.75
N ALA A 189 6.06 -2.89 28.04
CA ALA A 189 5.02 -3.38 28.94
C ALA A 189 4.07 -2.24 29.36
N ALA A 190 4.61 -1.07 29.68
CA ALA A 190 3.83 0.14 29.96
C ALA A 190 3.01 0.57 28.72
N ILE A 191 3.59 0.53 27.53
CA ILE A 191 2.86 0.80 26.27
C ILE A 191 1.75 -0.24 26.06
N ALA A 192 2.02 -1.51 26.33
CA ALA A 192 1.01 -2.57 26.24
C ALA A 192 -0.18 -2.29 27.18
N GLU A 193 0.08 -1.89 28.42
CA GLU A 193 -0.95 -1.48 29.38
C GLU A 193 -1.79 -0.30 28.86
N MET A 194 -1.16 0.74 28.29
CA MET A 194 -1.84 1.91 27.71
C MET A 194 -2.77 1.54 26.55
N THR A 195 -2.35 0.58 25.71
CA THR A 195 -3.16 0.11 24.58
C THR A 195 -4.29 -0.84 25.01
N GLY A 196 -4.21 -1.40 26.22
CA GLY A 196 -5.10 -2.47 26.68
C GLY A 196 -4.89 -3.81 25.98
N LEU A 197 -3.76 -3.99 25.26
CA LEU A 197 -3.40 -5.23 24.59
C LEU A 197 -2.25 -5.92 25.34
N PRO A 198 -2.27 -7.26 25.47
CA PRO A 198 -1.11 -7.98 26.00
C PRO A 198 0.14 -7.70 25.17
N LEU A 199 1.30 -7.52 25.83
CA LEU A 199 2.57 -7.29 25.12
C LEU A 199 2.87 -8.39 24.10
N ALA A 200 2.63 -9.66 24.45
CA ALA A 200 2.79 -10.78 23.52
C ALA A 200 1.95 -10.62 22.24
N ARG A 201 0.78 -9.99 22.34
CA ARG A 201 -0.07 -9.72 21.17
C ARG A 201 0.48 -8.59 20.31
N LEU A 202 1.01 -7.53 20.92
CA LEU A 202 1.70 -6.45 20.18
C LEU A 202 2.96 -6.98 19.48
N GLN A 203 3.73 -7.85 20.13
CA GLN A 203 4.91 -8.49 19.56
C GLN A 203 4.57 -9.41 18.39
N ASP A 204 3.44 -10.14 18.45
CA ASP A 204 2.99 -10.96 17.33
C ASP A 204 2.43 -10.11 16.17
N LEU A 205 1.59 -9.11 16.47
CA LEU A 205 0.97 -8.27 15.44
C LEU A 205 1.95 -7.31 14.79
N MET A 206 2.89 -6.74 15.54
CA MET A 206 3.78 -5.66 15.09
C MET A 206 5.23 -5.94 15.50
N PRO A 207 5.84 -7.06 15.05
CA PRO A 207 7.15 -7.50 15.52
C PRO A 207 8.28 -6.52 15.22
N SER A 208 8.16 -5.71 14.15
CA SER A 208 9.12 -4.66 13.83
C SER A 208 9.06 -3.47 14.80
N LEU A 209 7.90 -3.21 15.40
CA LEU A 209 7.70 -2.13 16.36
C LEU A 209 7.89 -2.60 17.81
N PHE A 210 7.60 -3.87 18.10
CA PHE A 210 7.74 -4.52 19.41
C PHE A 210 8.60 -5.78 19.29
N PRO A 211 9.93 -5.65 19.22
CA PRO A 211 10.82 -6.80 19.07
C PRO A 211 10.92 -7.61 20.37
N ILE A 212 10.94 -8.94 20.25
CA ILE A 212 11.22 -9.83 21.39
C ILE A 212 12.71 -9.73 21.73
N ARG A 213 13.04 -9.01 22.80
CA ARG A 213 14.42 -8.94 23.31
C ARG A 213 14.77 -10.28 23.98
N GLN A 214 15.64 -11.07 23.35
CA GLN A 214 16.27 -12.20 24.06
C GLN A 214 17.15 -11.64 25.19
N THR A 215 16.83 -11.96 26.43
CA THR A 215 17.75 -11.73 27.55
C THR A 215 19.01 -12.54 27.28
N ARG A 216 20.12 -11.87 26.98
CA ARG A 216 21.44 -12.50 27.02
C ARG A 216 21.63 -13.01 28.45
N ARG A 217 21.43 -14.32 28.67
CA ARG A 217 21.94 -14.98 29.87
C ARG A 217 23.45 -14.82 29.81
N LEU A 218 24.00 -13.89 30.60
CA LEU A 218 25.43 -13.88 30.89
C LEU A 218 25.74 -15.27 31.46
N ARG A 219 26.47 -16.09 30.70
CA ARG A 219 27.09 -17.28 31.27
C ARG A 219 28.13 -16.76 32.25
N ALA A 220 27.89 -16.95 33.54
CA ALA A 220 28.94 -16.83 34.54
C ALA A 220 30.03 -17.84 34.14
N VAL A 221 31.25 -17.33 33.94
CA VAL A 221 32.48 -18.12 33.76
C VAL A 221 33.04 -18.39 35.14
#